data_AF-A0AA37PEM3-F1
#
_entry.id   AF-A0AA37PEM3-F1
#
_cell.length_a   1.000
_cell.length_b   1.000
_cell.length_c   1.000
_cell.angle_alpha   90.00
_cell.angle_beta   90.00
_cell.angle_gamma   90.00
#
_symmetry.space_group_name_H-M   'P 1'
#
loop_
_entity.id
_entity.type
_entity.pdbx_description
1 polymer ?
#
loop_
_entity_poly.entity_id
_entity_poly.type
_entity_poly.pdbx_seq_one_letter_code
_entity_poly.pdbx_strand_id
1 'polypeptide(L)'
;MAASGTGKSTRYWDCCKPSCAWAGKASVNQPVLTCDKNDSPLDPGAKSGCESGGSAYTCTGQAPWAVNGLVSFGFAATAINGGTEASWCCGCYAITFTSGKNKGKIMVVQSTNTGGDLGSNHFDIMIPGGGLGIFDGCTSEFGFQFPGARYGGVSSRSECSALPAKLQSGCQWRFDWFMNADNPDLSFTQVQCPAELVTRSGCRRSDDASFPAFQMPTNTKWEPPQSTEVAGPNEQCDSTTWDAQKKSHGIIFIIKSRSIFHNKHEHQLAIIDDVGFSTNHDNHLHILNLGCINNSHPSGRNGACLGSV
;
A
#
# COMPACT_ATOMS: atom_id res chain seq x y z
N MET A 1 -18.30 21.25 -13.91
CA MET A 1 -18.63 20.54 -12.66
C MET A 1 -17.45 19.64 -12.33
N ALA A 2 -17.01 19.58 -11.07
CA ALA A 2 -15.92 18.71 -10.63
C ALA A 2 -16.26 17.24 -10.92
N ALA A 3 -15.34 16.46 -11.49
CA ALA A 3 -15.55 15.03 -11.66
C ALA A 3 -15.63 14.35 -10.29
N SER A 4 -16.63 13.48 -10.08
CA SER A 4 -16.81 12.75 -8.83
C SER A 4 -17.51 11.43 -9.08
N GLY A 5 -17.31 10.46 -8.19
CA GLY A 5 -18.03 9.20 -8.26
C GLY A 5 -17.41 8.13 -7.37
N THR A 6 -17.80 6.89 -7.62
CA THR A 6 -17.13 5.71 -7.09
C THR A 6 -16.14 5.15 -8.11
N GLY A 7 -15.15 4.43 -7.63
CA GLY A 7 -14.10 3.87 -8.46
C GLY A 7 -13.41 2.67 -7.82
N LYS A 8 -12.48 2.10 -8.58
CA LYS A 8 -11.60 1.01 -8.17
C LYS A 8 -10.17 1.51 -8.10
N SER A 9 -9.34 0.85 -7.30
CA SER A 9 -7.91 1.10 -7.30
C SER A 9 -7.09 -0.16 -7.54
N THR A 10 -5.91 0.04 -8.11
CA THR A 10 -4.80 -0.91 -8.06
C THR A 10 -3.55 -0.18 -7.59
N ARG A 11 -2.39 -0.83 -7.73
CA ARG A 11 -1.09 -0.33 -7.36
C ARG A 11 -0.08 -0.68 -8.43
N TYR A 12 0.81 0.24 -8.76
CA TYR A 12 1.90 -0.01 -9.70
C TYR A 12 3.11 0.90 -9.45
N TRP A 13 4.26 0.48 -9.97
CA TRP A 13 5.42 1.33 -10.20
C TRP A 13 6.27 0.66 -11.28
N ASP A 14 6.14 1.11 -12.52
CA ASP A 14 6.82 0.55 -13.69
C ASP A 14 8.06 1.35 -14.11
N CYS A 15 8.32 2.46 -13.42
CA CYS A 15 9.36 3.45 -13.69
C CYS A 15 9.22 4.20 -15.03
N CYS A 16 8.19 3.92 -15.82
CA CYS A 16 8.02 4.54 -17.13
C CYS A 16 7.81 6.05 -17.02
N LYS A 17 8.10 6.75 -18.12
CA LYS A 17 7.64 8.12 -18.29
C LYS A 17 6.10 8.17 -18.20
N PRO A 18 5.51 8.97 -17.29
CA PRO A 18 4.06 9.12 -17.20
C PRO A 18 3.47 9.72 -18.48
N SER A 19 2.26 9.33 -18.88
CA SER A 19 1.65 9.84 -20.11
C SER A 19 1.43 11.37 -20.08
N CYS A 20 1.12 11.95 -18.92
CA CYS A 20 0.94 13.40 -18.75
C CYS A 20 2.28 14.17 -18.72
N ALA A 21 3.42 13.50 -18.84
CA ALA A 21 4.74 14.13 -19.04
C ALA A 21 5.00 14.51 -20.51
N TRP A 22 4.12 14.11 -21.44
CA TRP A 22 4.19 14.56 -22.83
C TRP A 22 3.52 15.92 -23.01
N ALA A 23 4.15 16.79 -23.81
CA ALA A 23 3.57 18.07 -24.17
C ALA A 23 2.25 17.89 -24.94
N GLY A 24 1.32 18.84 -24.76
CA GLY A 24 0.04 18.87 -25.48
C GLY A 24 -1.03 17.90 -24.97
N LYS A 25 -0.77 17.15 -23.89
CA LYS A 25 -1.75 16.22 -23.30
C LYS A 25 -2.91 16.91 -22.59
N ALA A 26 -2.67 18.07 -21.97
CA ALA A 26 -3.67 18.90 -21.32
C ALA A 26 -3.24 20.37 -21.30
N SER A 27 -4.16 21.27 -20.95
CA SER A 27 -3.85 22.68 -20.70
C SER A 27 -3.23 22.85 -19.31
N VAL A 28 -1.90 22.88 -19.27
CA VAL A 28 -1.10 22.93 -18.05
C VAL A 28 0.03 23.96 -18.19
N ASN A 29 0.60 24.42 -17.09
CA ASN A 29 1.78 25.31 -17.10
C ASN A 29 3.01 24.63 -17.74
N GLN A 30 3.21 23.34 -17.46
CA GLN A 30 4.20 22.46 -18.05
C GLN A 30 3.76 21.00 -17.80
N PRO A 31 4.21 20.03 -18.62
CA PRO A 31 3.92 18.61 -18.38
C PRO A 31 4.49 18.11 -17.06
N VAL A 32 4.06 16.92 -16.64
CA VAL A 32 4.66 16.23 -15.48
C VAL A 32 6.15 16.05 -15.71
N LEU A 33 6.95 16.40 -14.70
CA LEU A 33 8.40 16.21 -14.73
C LEU A 33 8.76 14.73 -14.77
N THR A 34 9.72 14.40 -15.63
CA THR A 34 10.42 13.11 -15.67
C THR A 34 11.85 13.28 -15.28
N CYS A 35 12.49 12.20 -14.83
CA CYS A 35 13.87 12.21 -14.42
C CYS A 35 14.71 11.21 -15.22
N ASP A 36 16.03 11.44 -15.25
CA ASP A 36 16.99 10.44 -15.70
C ASP A 36 17.24 9.38 -14.61
N LYS A 37 18.14 8.42 -14.88
CA LYS A 37 18.51 7.35 -13.93
C LYS A 37 19.12 7.86 -12.61
N ASN A 38 19.58 9.10 -12.59
CA ASN A 38 20.13 9.76 -11.41
C ASN A 38 19.07 10.60 -10.68
N ASP A 39 17.80 10.51 -11.09
CA ASP A 39 16.66 11.26 -10.56
C ASP A 39 16.80 12.77 -10.80
N SER A 40 17.46 13.16 -11.90
CA SER A 40 17.60 14.55 -12.34
C SER A 40 16.55 14.91 -13.39
N PRO A 41 15.84 16.05 -13.29
CA PRO A 41 14.80 16.42 -14.24
C PRO A 41 15.28 16.48 -15.69
N LEU A 42 14.45 16.01 -16.62
CA LEU A 42 14.69 15.99 -18.06
C LEU A 42 13.71 16.86 -18.83
N ASP A 43 14.10 17.19 -20.06
CA ASP A 43 13.23 17.86 -21.03
C ASP A 43 11.96 17.01 -21.32
N PRO A 44 10.76 17.64 -21.44
CA PRO A 44 9.53 16.91 -21.74
C PRO A 44 9.53 16.13 -23.07
N GLY A 45 10.43 16.44 -24.00
CA GLY A 45 10.64 15.71 -25.25
C GLY A 45 11.47 14.43 -25.11
N ALA A 46 12.12 14.20 -23.95
CA ALA A 46 12.91 13.00 -23.71
C ALA A 46 12.04 11.74 -23.80
N LYS A 47 12.56 10.73 -24.50
CA LYS A 47 11.84 9.47 -24.75
C LYS A 47 11.76 8.62 -23.48
N SER A 48 10.62 7.93 -23.29
CA SER A 48 10.39 7.05 -22.14
C SER A 48 11.45 5.96 -22.05
N GLY A 49 12.00 5.72 -20.86
CA GLY A 49 12.91 4.60 -20.60
C GLY A 49 12.28 3.21 -20.75
N CYS A 50 10.95 3.16 -20.88
CA CYS A 50 10.19 1.95 -21.27
C CYS A 50 10.11 1.73 -22.79
N GLU A 51 10.70 2.63 -23.57
CA GLU A 51 10.84 2.49 -25.01
C GLU A 51 12.33 2.35 -25.38
N SER A 52 12.61 1.68 -26.48
CA SER A 52 13.99 1.49 -26.95
C SER A 52 14.72 2.82 -27.14
N GLY A 53 15.87 2.97 -26.49
CA GLY A 53 16.72 4.17 -26.55
C GLY A 53 16.22 5.36 -25.73
N GLY A 54 15.20 5.20 -24.87
CA GLY A 54 14.74 6.25 -23.99
C GLY A 54 15.55 6.38 -22.69
N SER A 55 15.38 7.53 -22.03
CA SER A 55 16.12 7.91 -20.82
C SER A 55 15.26 8.59 -19.76
N ALA A 56 13.96 8.80 -20.03
CA ALA A 56 13.05 9.48 -19.14
C ALA A 56 12.20 8.49 -18.32
N TYR A 57 12.27 8.63 -17.00
CA TYR A 57 11.61 7.78 -16.01
C TYR A 57 10.71 8.60 -15.10
N THR A 58 9.84 7.93 -14.35
CA THR A 58 9.12 8.55 -13.24
C THR A 58 10.12 9.02 -12.18
N CYS A 59 10.11 10.30 -11.83
CA CYS A 59 10.93 10.81 -10.73
C CYS A 59 10.58 10.13 -9.41
N THR A 60 11.59 9.71 -8.64
CA THR A 60 11.37 9.01 -7.36
C THR A 60 10.65 9.88 -6.33
N GLY A 61 10.77 11.22 -6.45
CA GLY A 61 10.01 12.19 -5.68
C GLY A 61 8.50 12.16 -5.90
N GLN A 62 8.00 11.41 -6.89
CA GLN A 62 6.57 11.16 -7.14
C GLN A 62 6.07 9.86 -6.47
N ALA A 63 6.79 9.34 -5.48
CA ALA A 63 6.30 8.31 -4.56
C ALA A 63 5.27 8.88 -3.55
N PRO A 64 4.34 8.06 -3.02
CA PRO A 64 3.30 8.51 -2.09
C PRO A 64 3.87 8.72 -0.67
N TRP A 65 3.21 9.57 0.12
CA TRP A 65 3.59 9.81 1.50
C TRP A 65 2.39 10.14 2.39
N ALA A 66 2.53 9.80 3.67
CA ALA A 66 1.56 10.17 4.70
C ALA A 66 1.76 11.62 5.13
N VAL A 67 0.68 12.39 5.16
CA VAL A 67 0.64 13.72 5.79
C VAL A 67 0.35 13.58 7.27
N ASN A 68 -0.55 12.65 7.63
CA ASN A 68 -0.87 12.27 9.00
C ASN A 68 -1.54 10.87 9.00
N GLY A 69 -2.12 10.45 10.14
CA GLY A 69 -2.76 9.13 10.24
C GLY A 69 -3.96 8.92 9.32
N LEU A 70 -4.66 10.00 8.94
CA LEU A 70 -5.88 9.97 8.12
C LEU A 70 -5.65 10.35 6.65
N VAL A 71 -4.69 11.24 6.37
CA VAL A 71 -4.48 11.83 5.04
C VAL A 71 -3.10 11.44 4.48
N SER A 72 -3.08 11.03 3.21
CA SER A 72 -1.86 10.89 2.39
C SER A 72 -1.97 11.67 1.10
N PHE A 73 -0.83 11.98 0.51
CA PHE A 73 -0.72 12.51 -0.84
C PHE A 73 0.07 11.54 -1.73
N GLY A 74 -0.19 11.58 -3.03
CA GLY A 74 0.55 10.78 -4.01
C GLY A 74 0.10 11.01 -5.44
N PHE A 75 0.36 10.03 -6.29
CA PHE A 75 0.14 10.12 -7.72
C PHE A 75 -0.54 8.86 -8.22
N ALA A 76 -1.22 8.95 -9.36
CA ALA A 76 -1.91 7.80 -9.94
C ALA A 76 -1.97 7.88 -11.46
N ALA A 77 -2.08 6.72 -12.09
CA ALA A 77 -2.66 6.61 -13.42
C ALA A 77 -4.18 6.60 -13.30
N THR A 78 -4.89 7.37 -14.12
CA THR A 78 -6.35 7.50 -14.01
C THR A 78 -7.07 7.22 -15.33
N ALA A 79 -8.23 6.59 -15.23
CA ALA A 79 -9.22 6.46 -16.29
C ALA A 79 -10.58 6.88 -15.74
N ILE A 80 -11.03 8.10 -16.05
CA ILE A 80 -12.23 8.71 -15.46
C ILE A 80 -13.35 8.77 -16.50
N ASN A 81 -14.55 8.31 -16.12
CA ASN A 81 -15.70 8.25 -17.01
C ASN A 81 -16.07 9.63 -17.56
N GLY A 82 -16.35 9.67 -18.86
CA GLY A 82 -16.70 10.92 -19.57
C GLY A 82 -15.53 11.89 -19.75
N GLY A 83 -14.31 11.49 -19.36
CA GLY A 83 -13.09 12.26 -19.52
C GLY A 83 -12.15 11.69 -20.57
N THR A 84 -11.08 12.43 -20.80
CA THR A 84 -9.90 12.04 -21.58
C THR A 84 -8.64 12.52 -20.86
N GLU A 85 -7.45 12.20 -21.39
CA GLU A 85 -6.18 12.74 -20.89
C GLU A 85 -6.22 14.27 -20.76
N ALA A 86 -6.86 14.98 -21.70
CA ALA A 86 -7.02 16.43 -21.64
C ALA A 86 -7.79 16.90 -20.40
N SER A 87 -8.72 16.10 -19.88
CA SER A 87 -9.52 16.43 -18.70
C SER A 87 -8.88 16.02 -17.37
N TRP A 88 -8.13 14.91 -17.32
CA TRP A 88 -7.60 14.42 -16.04
C TRP A 88 -6.11 14.69 -15.85
N CYS A 89 -5.32 14.85 -16.91
CA CYS A 89 -3.88 15.05 -16.74
C CYS A 89 -3.60 16.26 -15.86
N CYS A 90 -2.79 16.01 -14.84
CA CYS A 90 -2.41 16.92 -13.76
C CYS A 90 -3.56 17.42 -12.87
N GLY A 91 -4.77 16.88 -13.02
CA GLY A 91 -5.89 17.12 -12.12
C GLY A 91 -5.70 16.35 -10.82
N CYS A 92 -6.21 16.91 -9.73
CA CYS A 92 -6.16 16.28 -8.41
C CYS A 92 -7.52 15.78 -7.96
N TYR A 93 -7.50 14.66 -7.24
CA TYR A 93 -8.70 13.98 -6.76
C TYR A 93 -8.51 13.65 -5.28
N ALA A 94 -9.43 14.12 -4.45
CA ALA A 94 -9.55 13.65 -3.08
C ALA A 94 -10.31 12.33 -3.11
N ILE A 95 -9.63 11.25 -2.73
CA ILE A 95 -10.12 9.89 -2.71
C ILE A 95 -10.39 9.49 -1.27
N THR A 96 -11.55 8.90 -0.99
CA THR A 96 -11.84 8.24 0.29
C THR A 96 -11.97 6.75 0.04
N PHE A 97 -11.16 5.93 0.72
CA PHE A 97 -11.26 4.47 0.59
C PHE A 97 -12.54 3.96 1.26
N THR A 98 -13.31 3.14 0.54
CA THR A 98 -14.62 2.63 0.99
C THR A 98 -14.58 1.15 1.36
N SER A 99 -13.50 0.44 1.03
CA SER A 99 -13.21 -0.94 1.45
C SER A 99 -11.74 -1.12 1.83
N GLY A 100 -11.34 -2.33 2.20
CA GLY A 100 -9.96 -2.68 2.57
C GLY A 100 -9.54 -2.21 3.97
N LYS A 101 -8.32 -2.60 4.37
CA LYS A 101 -7.74 -2.31 5.70
C LYS A 101 -7.52 -0.82 5.96
N ASN A 102 -7.54 -0.01 4.90
CA ASN A 102 -7.38 1.44 4.93
C ASN A 102 -8.72 2.19 4.77
N LYS A 103 -9.88 1.50 4.86
CA LYS A 103 -11.20 2.10 4.75
C LYS A 103 -11.33 3.34 5.63
N GLY A 104 -11.89 4.41 5.07
CA GLY A 104 -12.08 5.71 5.71
C GLY A 104 -10.86 6.64 5.65
N LYS A 105 -9.68 6.15 5.24
CA LYS A 105 -8.54 7.05 4.96
C LYS A 105 -8.79 7.87 3.70
N ILE A 106 -8.18 9.05 3.67
CA ILE A 106 -8.28 9.99 2.56
C ILE A 106 -6.92 10.09 1.88
N MET A 107 -6.88 9.97 0.56
CA MET A 107 -5.70 10.20 -0.25
C MET A 107 -5.99 11.27 -1.30
N VAL A 108 -5.20 12.34 -1.36
CA VAL A 108 -5.26 13.27 -2.50
C VAL A 108 -4.20 12.85 -3.50
N VAL A 109 -4.63 12.51 -4.71
CA VAL A 109 -3.73 12.10 -5.79
C VAL A 109 -3.75 13.09 -6.93
N GLN A 110 -2.59 13.32 -7.54
CA GLN A 110 -2.52 13.94 -8.86
C GLN A 110 -2.46 12.87 -9.95
N SER A 111 -3.27 13.03 -10.99
CA SER A 111 -3.21 12.18 -12.17
C SER A 111 -2.00 12.55 -13.03
N THR A 112 -1.06 11.62 -13.18
CA THR A 112 0.16 11.80 -13.97
C THR A 112 0.23 10.87 -15.18
N ASN A 113 -0.61 9.85 -15.22
CA ASN A 113 -0.61 8.85 -16.26
C ASN A 113 -2.05 8.39 -16.59
N THR A 114 -2.21 7.60 -17.64
CA THR A 114 -3.47 6.92 -17.96
C THR A 114 -3.29 5.41 -17.92
N GLY A 115 -4.19 4.73 -17.22
CA GLY A 115 -4.32 3.28 -17.30
C GLY A 115 -5.27 2.90 -18.42
N GLY A 116 -4.72 2.56 -19.60
CA GLY A 116 -5.51 2.26 -20.80
C GLY A 116 -6.28 0.93 -20.75
N ASP A 117 -5.92 0.04 -19.83
CA ASP A 117 -6.51 -1.27 -19.55
C ASP A 117 -7.51 -1.25 -18.38
N LEU A 118 -7.67 -0.09 -17.75
CA LEU A 118 -8.42 0.03 -16.52
C LEU A 118 -9.88 0.41 -16.82
N GLY A 119 -10.80 -0.28 -16.15
CA GLY A 119 -12.24 -0.03 -16.31
C GLY A 119 -12.66 1.38 -15.89
N SER A 120 -13.96 1.64 -15.96
CA SER A 120 -14.55 2.91 -15.54
C SER A 120 -14.11 3.40 -14.15
N ASN A 121 -13.72 4.67 -14.05
CA ASN A 121 -13.32 5.36 -12.80
C ASN A 121 -12.25 4.60 -12.02
N HIS A 122 -11.11 4.38 -12.66
CA HIS A 122 -10.02 3.61 -12.06
C HIS A 122 -8.82 4.50 -11.71
N PHE A 123 -8.23 4.22 -10.56
CA PHE A 123 -7.02 4.87 -10.04
C PHE A 123 -5.93 3.81 -9.77
N ASP A 124 -4.96 3.71 -10.66
CA ASP A 124 -3.77 2.89 -10.40
C ASP A 124 -2.78 3.72 -9.58
N ILE A 125 -2.69 3.45 -8.28
CA ILE A 125 -1.92 4.29 -7.36
C ILE A 125 -0.44 3.98 -7.56
N MET A 126 0.37 5.02 -7.74
CA MET A 126 1.82 4.89 -7.86
C MET A 126 2.41 4.52 -6.50
N ILE A 127 2.90 3.29 -6.36
CA ILE A 127 3.47 2.74 -5.13
C ILE A 127 4.73 1.96 -5.52
N PRO A 128 5.94 2.42 -5.16
CA PRO A 128 7.16 1.64 -5.39
C PRO A 128 7.05 0.23 -4.81
N GLY A 129 7.36 -0.79 -5.63
CA GLY A 129 7.12 -2.19 -5.25
C GLY A 129 5.65 -2.62 -5.33
N GLY A 130 4.76 -1.85 -5.97
CA GLY A 130 3.37 -2.19 -6.25
C GLY A 130 3.19 -3.15 -7.43
N GLY A 131 4.24 -3.39 -8.21
CA GLY A 131 4.24 -4.22 -9.42
C GLY A 131 4.56 -3.40 -10.65
N LEU A 132 5.26 -4.02 -11.60
CA LEU A 132 5.69 -3.38 -12.85
C LEU A 132 4.53 -3.32 -13.88
N GLY A 133 3.55 -4.22 -13.78
CA GLY A 133 2.43 -4.25 -14.71
C GLY A 133 2.87 -4.70 -16.11
N ILE A 134 2.44 -4.00 -17.16
CA ILE A 134 2.73 -4.39 -18.54
C ILE A 134 4.19 -4.09 -18.90
N PHE A 135 4.75 -2.97 -18.45
CA PHE A 135 6.08 -2.50 -18.83
C PHE A 135 7.11 -2.70 -17.71
N ASP A 136 8.40 -2.68 -18.07
CA ASP A 136 9.49 -2.71 -17.10
C ASP A 136 10.54 -1.66 -17.48
N GLY A 137 10.32 -0.43 -17.01
CA GLY A 137 11.33 0.62 -17.04
C GLY A 137 12.34 0.49 -15.91
N CYS A 138 11.97 -0.17 -14.81
CA CYS A 138 12.78 -0.20 -13.60
C CYS A 138 14.09 -0.97 -13.79
N THR A 139 14.06 -2.06 -14.57
CA THR A 139 15.28 -2.78 -14.94
C THR A 139 16.25 -1.89 -15.73
N SER A 140 15.73 -1.06 -16.65
CA SER A 140 16.59 -0.16 -17.43
C SER A 140 17.05 1.05 -16.62
N GLU A 141 16.22 1.57 -15.71
CA GLU A 141 16.54 2.70 -14.84
C GLU A 141 17.62 2.35 -13.82
N PHE A 142 17.41 1.30 -13.04
CA PHE A 142 18.23 0.96 -11.88
C PHE A 142 19.23 -0.17 -12.14
N GLY A 143 19.17 -0.82 -13.30
CA GLY A 143 20.09 -1.88 -13.70
C GLY A 143 19.78 -3.25 -13.10
N PHE A 144 18.63 -3.43 -12.46
CA PHE A 144 18.18 -4.72 -11.92
C PHE A 144 16.65 -4.81 -11.87
N GLN A 145 16.15 -6.04 -11.93
CA GLN A 145 14.72 -6.30 -11.82
C GLN A 145 14.25 -6.13 -10.37
N PHE A 146 13.22 -5.31 -10.15
CA PHE A 146 12.62 -5.14 -8.84
C PHE A 146 12.06 -6.46 -8.29
N PRO A 147 12.10 -6.68 -6.96
CA PRO A 147 11.55 -7.87 -6.33
C PRO A 147 10.01 -7.88 -6.38
N GLY A 148 9.44 -9.06 -6.13
CA GLY A 148 8.00 -9.27 -6.05
C GLY A 148 7.35 -9.72 -7.37
N ALA A 149 6.04 -9.87 -7.32
CA ALA A 149 5.25 -10.32 -8.46
C ALA A 149 5.13 -9.21 -9.53
N ARG A 150 5.01 -9.62 -10.80
CA ARG A 150 4.81 -8.69 -11.92
C ARG A 150 3.64 -7.73 -11.68
N TYR A 151 2.53 -8.27 -11.20
CA TYR A 151 1.34 -7.53 -10.78
C TYR A 151 1.19 -7.71 -9.27
N GLY A 152 1.04 -6.60 -8.53
CA GLY A 152 0.94 -6.61 -7.07
C GLY A 152 2.28 -6.48 -6.33
N GLY A 153 3.42 -6.71 -7.01
CA GLY A 153 4.76 -6.37 -6.53
C GLY A 153 5.20 -7.14 -5.29
N VAL A 154 5.91 -6.46 -4.38
CA VAL A 154 6.43 -7.08 -3.16
C VAL A 154 5.29 -7.55 -2.24
N SER A 155 5.55 -8.59 -1.45
CA SER A 155 4.56 -9.21 -0.57
C SER A 155 4.68 -8.78 0.90
N SER A 156 5.84 -8.25 1.28
CA SER A 156 6.18 -7.89 2.66
C SER A 156 6.94 -6.56 2.74
N ARG A 157 6.79 -5.86 3.87
CA ARG A 157 7.50 -4.61 4.15
C ARG A 157 9.02 -4.76 4.11
N SER A 158 9.54 -5.93 4.51
CA SER A 158 10.98 -6.23 4.50
C SER A 158 11.57 -6.22 3.09
N GLU A 159 10.83 -6.61 2.07
CA GLU A 159 11.31 -6.59 0.67
C GLU A 159 11.59 -5.17 0.16
N CYS A 160 11.04 -4.13 0.81
CA CYS A 160 11.35 -2.75 0.48
C CYS A 160 12.85 -2.42 0.60
N SER A 161 13.62 -3.14 1.42
CA SER A 161 15.07 -2.90 1.54
C SER A 161 15.85 -3.29 0.28
N ALA A 162 15.26 -4.10 -0.60
CA ALA A 162 15.86 -4.50 -1.88
C ALA A 162 15.54 -3.51 -3.02
N LEU A 163 14.70 -2.49 -2.79
CA LEU A 163 14.46 -1.40 -3.73
C LEU A 163 15.53 -0.30 -3.59
N PRO A 164 15.73 0.54 -4.63
CA PRO A 164 16.61 1.70 -4.56
C PRO A 164 16.26 2.59 -3.35
N ALA A 165 17.27 3.14 -2.66
CA ALA A 165 17.10 3.87 -1.41
C ALA A 165 16.01 4.96 -1.46
N LYS A 166 15.94 5.69 -2.58
CA LYS A 166 14.94 6.76 -2.82
C LYS A 166 13.50 6.27 -2.91
N LEU A 167 13.28 4.99 -3.19
CA LEU A 167 11.96 4.38 -3.34
C LEU A 167 11.50 3.62 -2.09
N GLN A 168 12.39 3.38 -1.13
CA GLN A 168 12.07 2.54 0.03
C GLN A 168 10.98 3.15 0.90
N SER A 169 10.95 4.48 1.09
CA SER A 169 9.91 5.15 1.88
C SER A 169 8.53 5.01 1.23
N GLY A 170 8.42 5.15 -0.09
CA GLY A 170 7.18 4.93 -0.83
C GLY A 170 6.72 3.47 -0.79
N CYS A 171 7.66 2.53 -0.85
CA CYS A 171 7.35 1.12 -0.66
C CYS A 171 6.86 0.83 0.76
N GLN A 172 7.52 1.36 1.78
CA GLN A 172 7.13 1.18 3.18
C GLN A 172 5.77 1.82 3.48
N TRP A 173 5.46 2.97 2.86
CA TRP A 173 4.16 3.62 2.94
C TRP A 173 3.00 2.67 2.59
N ARG A 174 3.20 1.76 1.62
CA ARG A 174 2.23 0.72 1.25
C ARG A 174 1.81 -0.12 2.45
N PHE A 175 2.77 -0.51 3.29
CA PHE A 175 2.54 -1.39 4.43
C PHE A 175 2.16 -0.61 5.69
N ASP A 176 2.64 0.63 5.81
CA ASP A 176 2.50 1.43 7.03
C ASP A 176 1.20 2.24 7.04
N TRP A 177 1.03 3.17 6.10
CA TRP A 177 -0.15 4.04 6.07
C TRP A 177 -1.29 3.42 5.27
N PHE A 178 -0.97 2.80 4.14
CA PHE A 178 -1.93 2.16 3.25
C PHE A 178 -2.34 0.76 3.74
N MET A 179 -1.75 0.28 4.84
CA MET A 179 -2.12 -0.95 5.55
C MET A 179 -2.05 -2.21 4.67
N ASN A 180 -1.24 -2.19 3.60
CA ASN A 180 -1.19 -3.20 2.56
C ASN A 180 -2.58 -3.60 2.05
N ALA A 181 -3.49 -2.62 1.93
CA ALA A 181 -4.83 -2.85 1.39
C ALA A 181 -4.72 -3.36 -0.06
N ASP A 182 -5.44 -4.44 -0.37
CA ASP A 182 -5.42 -5.02 -1.70
C ASP A 182 -6.58 -4.45 -2.52
N ASN A 183 -6.24 -3.55 -3.46
CA ASN A 183 -7.17 -2.95 -4.41
C ASN A 183 -8.46 -2.40 -3.77
N PRO A 184 -8.35 -1.53 -2.74
CA PRO A 184 -9.52 -1.00 -2.06
C PRO A 184 -10.42 -0.21 -3.02
N ASP A 185 -11.72 -0.33 -2.81
CA ASP A 185 -12.72 0.50 -3.47
C ASP A 185 -12.63 1.92 -2.92
N LEU A 186 -13.11 2.88 -3.72
CA LEU A 186 -13.04 4.28 -3.36
C LEU A 186 -14.23 5.09 -3.84
N SER A 187 -14.44 6.24 -3.21
CA SER A 187 -15.11 7.39 -3.79
C SER A 187 -14.11 8.51 -4.04
N PHE A 188 -14.36 9.36 -5.03
CA PHE A 188 -13.47 10.47 -5.35
C PHE A 188 -14.24 11.73 -5.71
N THR A 189 -13.59 12.88 -5.52
CA THR A 189 -14.03 14.18 -6.01
C THR A 189 -12.83 14.95 -6.49
N GLN A 190 -12.94 15.58 -7.66
CA GLN A 190 -11.91 16.46 -8.20
C GLN A 190 -11.79 17.71 -7.35
N VAL A 191 -10.56 18.07 -7.01
CA VAL A 191 -10.20 19.16 -6.12
C VAL A 191 -9.07 19.96 -6.74
N GLN A 192 -8.90 21.20 -6.29
CA GLN A 192 -7.69 21.97 -6.56
C GLN A 192 -6.47 21.21 -6.03
N CYS A 193 -5.40 21.14 -6.83
CA CYS A 193 -4.19 20.45 -6.43
C CYS A 193 -3.48 21.15 -5.25
N PRO A 194 -3.22 20.42 -4.15
CA PRO A 194 -2.28 20.86 -3.12
C PRO A 194 -0.92 21.24 -3.69
N ALA A 195 -0.29 22.29 -3.14
CA ALA A 195 0.99 22.79 -3.62
C ALA A 195 2.11 21.74 -3.51
N GLU A 196 2.02 20.82 -2.56
CA GLU A 196 2.98 19.74 -2.34
C GLU A 196 3.00 18.75 -3.51
N LEU A 197 1.85 18.48 -4.14
CA LEU A 197 1.77 17.64 -5.33
C LEU A 197 2.32 18.36 -6.56
N VAL A 198 1.91 19.61 -6.77
CA VAL A 198 2.38 20.44 -7.88
C VAL A 198 3.88 20.69 -7.81
N THR A 199 4.45 20.86 -6.61
CA THR A 199 5.90 21.06 -6.42
C THR A 199 6.70 19.84 -6.87
N ARG A 200 6.17 18.63 -6.65
CA ARG A 200 6.84 17.37 -7.01
C ARG A 200 6.69 17.00 -8.48
N SER A 201 5.53 17.27 -9.08
CA SER A 201 5.29 16.97 -10.49
C SER A 201 5.67 18.10 -11.43
N GLY A 202 5.77 19.34 -10.93
CA GLY A 202 5.89 20.55 -11.74
C GLY A 202 4.62 20.93 -12.50
N CYS A 203 3.58 20.09 -12.52
CA CYS A 203 2.44 20.23 -13.39
C CYS A 203 1.21 20.77 -12.66
N ARG A 204 0.60 21.82 -13.19
CA ARG A 204 -0.64 22.43 -12.71
C ARG A 204 -1.53 22.78 -13.89
N ARG A 205 -2.80 22.36 -13.81
CA ARG A 205 -3.80 22.70 -14.83
C ARG A 205 -4.15 24.18 -14.81
N SER A 206 -4.47 24.72 -15.98
CA SER A 206 -4.96 26.10 -16.12
C SER A 206 -6.33 26.30 -15.45
N ASP A 207 -7.16 25.26 -15.40
CA ASP A 207 -8.47 25.24 -14.77
C ASP A 207 -8.45 24.80 -13.30
N ASP A 208 -7.27 24.57 -12.69
CA ASP A 208 -7.14 24.01 -11.33
C ASP A 208 -7.90 24.83 -10.27
N ALA A 209 -7.90 26.16 -10.40
CA ALA A 209 -8.61 27.07 -9.49
C ALA A 209 -10.15 27.05 -9.65
N SER A 210 -10.69 26.35 -10.66
CA SER A 210 -12.14 26.17 -10.84
C SER A 210 -12.73 25.06 -9.97
N PHE A 211 -11.88 24.25 -9.34
CA PHE A 211 -12.27 23.15 -8.45
C PHE A 211 -12.13 23.56 -6.99
N PRO A 212 -12.92 22.96 -6.07
CA PRO A 212 -12.83 23.28 -4.65
C PRO A 212 -11.46 22.90 -4.08
N ALA A 213 -10.91 23.75 -3.22
CA ALA A 213 -9.71 23.42 -2.45
C ALA A 213 -9.97 22.22 -1.52
N PHE A 214 -9.04 21.26 -1.49
CA PHE A 214 -9.09 20.19 -0.50
C PHE A 214 -8.94 20.78 0.91
N GLN A 215 -9.93 20.50 1.75
CA GLN A 215 -9.91 20.92 3.15
C GLN A 215 -9.35 19.78 4.00
N MET A 216 -8.24 20.03 4.69
CA MET A 216 -7.71 19.08 5.66
C MET A 216 -8.73 18.83 6.78
N PRO A 217 -9.06 17.57 7.10
CA PRO A 217 -9.94 17.27 8.22
C PRO A 217 -9.37 17.80 9.55
N THR A 218 -10.25 18.29 10.42
CA THR A 218 -9.86 18.75 11.76
C THR A 218 -9.35 17.60 12.63
N ASN A 219 -9.97 16.42 12.52
CA ASN A 219 -9.44 15.19 13.09
C ASN A 219 -8.50 14.51 12.09
N THR A 220 -7.21 14.49 12.39
CA THR A 220 -6.16 13.90 11.54
C THR A 220 -5.74 12.50 11.99
N LYS A 221 -6.38 11.96 13.03
CA LYS A 221 -6.21 10.58 13.45
C LYS A 221 -7.17 9.70 12.67
N TRP A 222 -6.64 8.59 12.15
CA TRP A 222 -7.48 7.54 11.59
C TRP A 222 -7.75 6.52 12.68
N GLU A 223 -9.03 6.29 12.93
CA GLU A 223 -9.48 5.19 13.76
C GLU A 223 -9.89 4.05 12.83
N PRO A 224 -9.33 2.84 13.00
CA PRO A 224 -9.75 1.70 12.20
C PRO A 224 -11.25 1.43 12.42
N PRO A 225 -11.99 1.04 11.38
CA PRO A 225 -13.38 0.60 11.55
C PRO A 225 -13.48 -0.46 12.64
N GLN A 226 -14.46 -0.33 13.55
CA GLN A 226 -14.71 -1.39 14.53
C GLN A 226 -15.08 -2.67 13.78
N SER A 227 -14.43 -3.78 14.16
CA SER A 227 -14.84 -5.10 13.69
C SER A 227 -16.32 -5.31 14.01
N THR A 228 -17.10 -5.69 13.00
CA THR A 228 -18.50 -6.10 13.16
C THR A 228 -18.62 -7.57 13.57
N GLU A 229 -17.51 -8.29 13.63
CA GLU A 229 -17.44 -9.71 14.01
C GLU A 229 -16.83 -9.87 15.39
N VAL A 230 -17.47 -10.67 16.25
CA VAL A 230 -16.92 -11.14 17.53
C VAL A 230 -16.21 -12.46 17.24
N ALA A 231 -14.93 -12.57 17.59
CA ALA A 231 -14.20 -13.84 17.43
C ALA A 231 -14.94 -14.96 18.17
N GLY A 232 -15.22 -16.06 17.48
CA GLY A 232 -15.82 -17.24 18.09
C GLY A 232 -14.87 -17.85 19.14
N PRO A 233 -15.39 -18.57 20.16
CA PRO A 233 -14.55 -19.32 21.07
C PRO A 233 -13.64 -20.29 20.29
N ASN A 234 -12.32 -20.17 20.47
CA ASN A 234 -11.28 -20.99 19.82
C ASN A 234 -11.01 -20.70 18.32
N GLU A 235 -11.43 -19.55 17.78
CA GLU A 235 -11.04 -19.15 16.42
C GLU A 235 -9.68 -18.44 16.39
N GLN A 236 -8.86 -18.79 15.39
CA GLN A 236 -7.56 -18.19 15.15
C GLN A 236 -7.73 -16.74 14.68
N CYS A 237 -7.05 -15.79 15.35
CA CYS A 237 -7.21 -14.35 15.15
C CYS A 237 -6.47 -13.81 13.90
N ASP A 238 -6.27 -14.61 12.86
CA ASP A 238 -5.49 -14.26 11.67
C ASP A 238 -6.28 -14.38 10.35
N SER A 239 -7.61 -14.39 10.41
CA SER A 239 -8.42 -14.36 9.19
C SER A 239 -8.24 -13.02 8.45
N THR A 240 -8.27 -13.07 7.11
CA THR A 240 -8.23 -11.87 6.25
C THR A 240 -9.42 -10.93 6.43
N THR A 241 -10.41 -11.32 7.23
CA THR A 241 -11.56 -10.51 7.65
C THR A 241 -11.33 -9.77 8.98
N TRP A 242 -10.34 -10.18 9.78
CA TRP A 242 -9.99 -9.61 11.07
C TRP A 242 -8.66 -8.85 10.99
N ASP A 243 -8.69 -7.57 10.61
CA ASP A 243 -7.50 -6.73 10.65
C ASP A 243 -7.79 -5.33 11.21
N ALA A 244 -8.34 -5.32 12.42
CA ALA A 244 -8.10 -4.25 13.36
C ALA A 244 -6.88 -4.65 14.20
N GLN A 245 -5.73 -3.98 13.98
CA GLN A 245 -4.60 -4.03 14.92
C GLN A 245 -5.07 -3.45 16.28
N LYS A 246 -5.71 -4.27 17.11
CA LYS A 246 -5.61 -4.06 18.55
C LYS A 246 -4.18 -4.38 18.90
N LYS A 247 -3.48 -3.43 19.52
CA LYS A 247 -2.33 -3.76 20.39
C LYS A 247 -2.86 -4.77 21.41
N SER A 248 -2.64 -6.06 21.17
CA SER A 248 -2.82 -7.06 22.20
C SER A 248 -1.80 -6.72 23.28
N HIS A 249 -2.27 -6.31 24.46
CA HIS A 249 -1.41 -6.33 25.63
C HIS A 249 -0.99 -7.80 25.81
N GLY A 250 0.27 -8.10 25.50
CA GLY A 250 0.77 -9.46 25.44
C GLY A 250 0.53 -10.17 26.76
N ILE A 251 -0.29 -11.22 26.73
CA ILE A 251 -0.38 -12.18 27.82
C ILE A 251 0.75 -13.18 27.57
N ILE A 252 1.76 -13.18 28.44
CA ILE A 252 2.86 -14.15 28.41
C ILE A 252 2.38 -15.42 29.11
N PHE A 253 2.36 -16.54 28.39
CA PHE A 253 2.16 -17.86 28.98
C PHE A 253 3.53 -18.48 29.32
N ILE A 254 3.77 -18.78 30.59
CA ILE A 254 4.95 -19.55 31.01
C ILE A 254 4.50 -21.01 31.20
N ILE A 255 4.87 -21.88 30.27
CA ILE A 255 4.64 -23.32 30.41
C ILE A 255 5.88 -23.93 31.06
N LYS A 256 5.77 -24.37 32.32
CA LYS A 256 6.78 -25.22 32.97
C LYS A 256 6.39 -26.68 32.80
N SER A 257 7.11 -27.43 31.96
CA SER A 257 6.98 -28.89 31.94
C SER A 257 7.99 -29.53 32.89
N ARG A 258 7.54 -30.49 33.72
CA ARG A 258 8.44 -31.43 34.41
C ARG A 258 8.34 -32.78 33.70
N SER A 259 9.46 -33.18 33.09
CA SER A 259 9.81 -34.52 32.57
C SER A 259 8.93 -35.10 31.44
N ILE A 260 9.59 -35.36 30.30
CA ILE A 260 9.07 -36.10 29.15
C ILE A 260 9.55 -37.56 29.29
N PHE A 261 8.65 -38.51 29.51
CA PHE A 261 8.94 -39.93 29.28
C PHE A 261 8.03 -40.47 28.17
N HIS A 262 8.62 -41.16 27.21
CA HIS A 262 7.95 -41.76 26.08
C HIS A 262 7.82 -43.27 26.32
N ASN A 263 6.63 -43.77 26.66
CA ASN A 263 6.36 -45.20 26.69
C ASN A 263 5.47 -45.57 25.48
N LYS A 264 5.98 -46.44 24.60
CA LYS A 264 5.42 -46.70 23.25
C LYS A 264 4.13 -47.53 23.21
N HIS A 265 3.50 -47.79 24.35
CA HIS A 265 2.35 -48.70 24.42
C HIS A 265 1.06 -48.12 25.00
N GLU A 266 1.07 -46.89 25.51
CA GLU A 266 -0.15 -46.20 25.91
C GLU A 266 -0.12 -44.76 25.39
N HIS A 267 -1.05 -44.40 24.52
CA HIS A 267 -1.26 -43.03 24.09
C HIS A 267 -1.84 -42.21 25.26
N GLN A 268 -1.01 -41.77 26.20
CA GLN A 268 -1.40 -40.77 27.20
C GLN A 268 -0.93 -39.39 26.77
N LEU A 269 -1.90 -38.48 26.59
CA LEU A 269 -1.65 -37.04 26.44
C LEU A 269 -1.16 -36.49 27.79
N ALA A 270 -0.09 -35.70 27.75
CA ALA A 270 0.42 -34.99 28.91
C ALA A 270 -0.67 -34.11 29.52
N ILE A 271 -0.96 -34.31 30.80
CA ILE A 271 -1.86 -33.44 31.57
C ILE A 271 -1.04 -32.24 32.04
N ILE A 272 -1.51 -31.04 31.71
CA ILE A 272 -0.94 -29.78 32.20
C ILE A 272 -1.70 -29.44 33.49
N ASP A 273 -1.04 -29.57 34.63
CA ASP A 273 -1.70 -29.49 35.95
C ASP A 273 -1.83 -28.07 36.52
N ASP A 274 -1.25 -27.02 35.90
CA ASP A 274 -1.44 -25.66 36.42
C ASP A 274 -1.19 -24.56 35.37
N VAL A 275 -2.12 -23.60 35.30
CA VAL A 275 -1.99 -22.35 34.52
C VAL A 275 -2.06 -21.18 35.50
N GLY A 276 -0.91 -20.63 35.89
CA GLY A 276 -0.83 -19.46 36.76
C GLY A 276 -0.82 -18.15 35.96
N PHE A 277 -1.64 -17.19 36.35
CA PHE A 277 -1.63 -15.81 35.82
C PHE A 277 -0.71 -14.92 36.67
N SER A 278 0.20 -14.17 36.04
CA SER A 278 0.95 -13.10 36.71
C SER A 278 0.63 -11.77 36.05
N THR A 279 -0.03 -10.88 36.79
CA THR A 279 -0.15 -9.47 36.45
C THR A 279 0.91 -8.71 37.23
N ASN A 280 2.15 -8.69 36.75
CA ASN A 280 3.11 -7.72 37.27
C ASN A 280 3.92 -7.08 36.15
N HIS A 281 3.80 -5.75 36.11
CA HIS A 281 4.51 -4.85 35.22
C HIS A 281 5.95 -4.75 35.69
N ASP A 282 6.90 -5.37 34.99
CA ASP A 282 8.32 -4.98 35.04
C ASP A 282 9.08 -5.42 33.76
N ASN A 283 9.14 -4.50 32.81
CA ASN A 283 10.29 -4.07 31.98
C ASN A 283 11.46 -5.01 31.59
N HIS A 284 11.26 -6.30 31.27
CA HIS A 284 12.22 -7.02 30.43
C HIS A 284 11.56 -7.92 29.37
N LEU A 285 11.74 -7.54 28.11
CA LEU A 285 11.24 -8.26 26.93
C LEU A 285 12.07 -9.54 26.72
N HIS A 286 11.56 -10.68 27.16
CA HIS A 286 12.06 -11.99 26.73
C HIS A 286 11.20 -12.48 25.55
N ILE A 287 11.71 -12.31 24.33
CA ILE A 287 11.12 -12.91 23.13
C ILE A 287 11.42 -14.41 23.18
N LEU A 288 10.44 -15.22 23.60
CA LEU A 288 10.47 -16.67 23.40
C LEU A 288 10.01 -16.95 21.98
N ASN A 289 10.97 -17.35 21.14
CA ASN A 289 10.73 -17.77 19.77
C ASN A 289 10.05 -19.15 19.80
N LEU A 290 8.72 -19.18 19.77
CA LEU A 290 7.96 -20.40 19.55
C LEU A 290 8.04 -20.74 18.06
N GLY A 291 9.10 -21.45 17.68
CA GLY A 291 9.17 -22.11 16.38
C GLY A 291 8.06 -23.15 16.30
N CYS A 292 7.11 -22.96 15.38
CA CYS A 292 6.19 -24.02 14.99
C CYS A 292 7.04 -25.23 14.55
N ILE A 293 7.02 -26.30 15.33
CA ILE A 293 7.61 -27.57 14.91
C ILE A 293 6.69 -28.12 13.82
N ASN A 294 7.05 -27.85 12.56
CA ASN A 294 6.47 -28.51 11.40
C ASN A 294 6.94 -29.97 11.41
N ASN A 295 6.11 -30.87 11.95
CA ASN A 295 6.24 -32.28 11.62
C ASN A 295 5.53 -32.53 10.30
N SER A 296 6.33 -32.62 9.24
CA SER A 296 5.95 -33.07 7.91
C SER A 296 5.48 -34.53 7.95
N HIS A 297 4.17 -34.78 7.76
CA HIS A 297 3.67 -36.03 7.17
C HIS A 297 2.36 -35.78 6.39
N PRO A 298 2.11 -36.50 5.27
CA PRO A 298 1.13 -36.16 4.26
C PRO A 298 -0.20 -36.84 4.55
N SER A 299 -0.99 -36.27 5.45
CA SER A 299 -2.42 -36.52 5.51
C SER A 299 -3.05 -35.34 6.22
N GLY A 300 -3.73 -34.48 5.44
CA GLY A 300 -4.31 -33.26 5.95
C GLY A 300 -5.18 -33.51 7.16
N ARG A 301 -4.81 -32.92 8.30
CA ARG A 301 -5.68 -32.60 9.44
C ARG A 301 -5.00 -31.54 10.31
N ASN A 302 -5.82 -30.58 10.71
CA ASN A 302 -5.50 -29.34 11.40
C ASN A 302 -4.79 -29.54 12.73
N GLY A 303 -3.82 -28.67 13.05
CA GLY A 303 -3.33 -28.52 14.41
C GLY A 303 -4.41 -27.86 15.28
N ALA A 304 -4.70 -28.46 16.43
CA ALA A 304 -5.67 -27.93 17.40
C ALA A 304 -4.94 -27.23 18.56
N CYS A 305 -5.46 -26.09 18.99
CA CYS A 305 -5.13 -25.49 20.29
C CYS A 305 -6.38 -25.50 21.18
N LEU A 306 -6.21 -26.00 22.41
CA LEU A 306 -7.25 -26.22 23.42
C LEU A 306 -7.50 -24.94 24.24
N GLY A 307 -8.76 -24.58 24.45
CA GLY A 307 -9.20 -23.65 25.49
C GLY A 307 -9.82 -24.40 26.67
N SER A 308 -9.76 -23.82 27.87
CA SER A 308 -10.55 -24.26 29.03
C SER A 308 -11.32 -23.09 29.64
N VAL A 309 -12.54 -23.43 30.11
CA VAL A 309 -13.72 -22.65 30.52
C VAL A 309 -13.49 -21.30 31.20
#